data_AF-A0ABD6D168-F1
#
_entry.id   AF-A0ABD6D168-F1
#
_cell.length_a   1.000
_cell.length_b   1.000
_cell.length_c   1.000
_cell.angle_alpha   90.00
_cell.angle_beta   90.00
_cell.angle_gamma   90.00
#
_symmetry.space_group_name_H-M   'P 1'
#
loop_
_entity.id
_entity.type
_entity.pdbx_description
1 polymer ?
#
loop_
_entity_poly.entity_id
_entity_poly.type
_entity_poly.pdbx_seq_one_letter_code
_entity_poly.pdbx_strand_id
1 'polypeptide(L)'
;MDEPATFKRLRNADVAVIHDDVDETYWWLLRSLPAIHYLGFETFTYPTSWRTLNTGGQFQSYSQQYDYLEYEYKVLGQIEEEAFDDDLVVISNEYYESETQYSVDHLVSRYSSVPETLLIVTDSKRFTPRGGQRPLYQEQFVEAVGSYQRLYNGFESIYENAGWGFPLLDTMNIFLHDNANIYAFVTGQSIETTEELFDVLPDAPYLPLYSVFGQIFGREDEFGTVPLSEDDVEGLERWLRRRVEWDRKTARDIAQSLNRAVGEEGKTFDPSYVPRSPKVHEARQEAKSINPDESSIHKRYRSWLEEEFL
;
A
#
# COMPACT_ATOMS: atom_id res chain seq x y z
N MET A 1 9.56 -3.40 24.38
CA MET A 1 8.49 -2.41 24.18
C MET A 1 7.17 -3.14 24.25
N ASP A 2 6.17 -2.58 24.93
CA ASP A 2 4.85 -3.16 24.97
C ASP A 2 4.13 -2.84 23.67
N GLU A 3 3.75 -3.88 22.94
CA GLU A 3 3.02 -3.77 21.68
C GLU A 3 1.62 -3.15 21.91
N PRO A 4 1.13 -2.27 21.00
CA PRO A 4 -0.21 -1.72 21.10
C PRO A 4 -1.27 -2.82 21.21
N ALA A 5 -2.19 -2.69 22.18
CA ALA A 5 -3.23 -3.70 22.44
C ALA A 5 -4.09 -4.00 21.20
N THR A 6 -4.28 -3.03 20.30
CA THR A 6 -5.00 -3.19 19.03
C THR A 6 -4.35 -4.27 18.15
N PHE A 7 -3.02 -4.36 18.11
CA PHE A 7 -2.29 -5.29 17.25
C PHE A 7 -2.46 -6.72 17.77
N LYS A 8 -2.37 -6.89 19.09
CA LYS A 8 -2.64 -8.16 19.75
C LYS A 8 -4.09 -8.63 19.57
N ARG A 9 -5.07 -7.72 19.60
CA ARG A 9 -6.49 -8.07 19.35
C ARG A 9 -6.67 -8.62 17.93
N LEU A 10 -6.04 -7.96 16.97
CA LEU A 10 -6.16 -8.31 15.56
C LEU A 10 -5.57 -9.69 15.25
N ARG A 11 -4.41 -10.05 15.81
CA ARG A 11 -3.77 -11.37 15.59
C ARG A 11 -4.39 -12.54 16.36
N ASN A 12 -5.35 -12.28 17.24
CA ASN A 12 -6.02 -13.33 18.05
C ASN A 12 -7.49 -13.51 17.65
N ALA A 13 -7.92 -12.89 16.55
CA ALA A 13 -9.32 -12.90 16.13
C ALA A 13 -9.51 -13.90 14.99
N ASP A 14 -10.57 -14.72 15.06
CA ASP A 14 -10.94 -15.59 13.93
C ASP A 14 -11.41 -14.72 12.74
N VAL A 15 -12.26 -13.73 13.03
CA VAL A 15 -12.65 -12.67 12.09
C VAL A 15 -12.47 -11.32 12.78
N ALA A 16 -11.75 -10.42 12.13
CA ALA A 16 -11.54 -9.04 12.59
C ALA A 16 -12.09 -8.04 11.57
N VAL A 17 -12.64 -6.93 12.07
CA VAL A 17 -13.08 -5.82 11.21
C VAL A 17 -12.43 -4.49 11.63
N ILE A 18 -11.86 -3.81 10.63
CA ILE A 18 -11.41 -2.43 10.69
C ILE A 18 -12.30 -1.61 9.76
N HIS A 19 -12.80 -0.48 10.24
CA HIS A 19 -13.46 0.49 9.37
C HIS A 19 -12.56 1.71 9.17
N ASP A 20 -12.59 2.30 7.99
CA ASP A 20 -11.92 3.55 7.67
C ASP A 20 -12.99 4.47 7.11
N ASP A 21 -13.50 5.39 7.95
CA ASP A 21 -14.60 6.28 7.58
C ASP A 21 -14.07 7.35 6.60
N VAL A 22 -13.83 6.93 5.35
CA VAL A 22 -13.33 7.78 4.26
C VAL A 22 -14.48 8.57 3.64
N ASP A 23 -14.26 9.86 3.40
CA ASP A 23 -15.27 10.73 2.74
C ASP A 23 -15.53 10.31 1.28
N GLU A 24 -14.58 9.61 0.67
CA GLU A 24 -14.68 9.08 -0.69
C GLU A 24 -14.67 7.54 -0.70
N THR A 25 -15.85 6.93 -0.56
CA THR A 25 -16.15 5.47 -0.53
C THR A 25 -15.34 4.58 -1.51
N TYR A 26 -14.91 5.11 -2.66
CA TYR A 26 -14.18 4.36 -3.69
C TYR A 26 -12.66 4.48 -3.62
N TRP A 27 -12.15 5.39 -2.82
CA TRP A 27 -10.76 5.83 -2.84
C TRP A 27 -10.13 5.68 -1.45
N TRP A 28 -8.81 5.83 -1.40
CA TRP A 28 -8.00 5.85 -0.18
C TRP A 28 -7.90 4.56 0.64
N LEU A 29 -8.81 3.58 0.54
CA LEU A 29 -8.74 2.35 1.36
C LEU A 29 -7.41 1.59 1.26
N LEU A 30 -6.72 1.65 0.11
CA LEU A 30 -5.43 0.96 -0.05
C LEU A 30 -4.28 1.65 0.69
N ARG A 31 -4.49 2.82 1.30
CA ARG A 31 -3.53 3.46 2.22
C ARG A 31 -3.23 2.61 3.44
N SER A 32 -4.16 1.72 3.83
CA SER A 32 -4.00 0.86 5.00
C SER A 32 -3.16 -0.38 4.72
N LEU A 33 -2.92 -0.72 3.45
CA LEU A 33 -2.16 -1.91 3.05
C LEU A 33 -0.82 -2.01 3.77
N PRO A 34 0.03 -0.96 3.81
CA PRO A 34 1.34 -1.09 4.42
C PRO A 34 1.29 -1.33 5.93
N ALA A 35 0.35 -0.69 6.63
CA ALA A 35 0.15 -0.90 8.06
C ALA A 35 -0.24 -2.34 8.36
N ILE A 36 -1.15 -2.91 7.59
CA ILE A 36 -1.61 -4.28 7.78
C ILE A 36 -0.50 -5.27 7.43
N HIS A 37 0.23 -5.02 6.34
CA HIS A 37 1.38 -5.83 5.95
C HIS A 37 2.47 -5.84 7.03
N TYR A 38 2.75 -4.68 7.67
CA TYR A 38 3.75 -4.60 8.75
C TYR A 38 3.31 -5.30 10.05
N LEU A 39 2.04 -5.70 10.18
CA LEU A 39 1.59 -6.58 11.27
C LEU A 39 1.87 -8.07 10.99
N GLY A 40 2.32 -8.42 9.79
CA GLY A 40 2.64 -9.79 9.37
C GLY A 40 1.57 -10.46 8.51
N PHE A 41 0.58 -9.72 8.01
CA PHE A 41 -0.36 -10.25 7.01
C PHE A 41 0.30 -10.22 5.64
N GLU A 42 0.36 -11.37 4.97
CA GLU A 42 1.07 -11.53 3.69
C GLU A 42 0.11 -11.84 2.53
N THR A 43 -1.16 -12.19 2.78
CA THR A 43 -2.13 -12.48 1.72
C THR A 43 -3.29 -11.50 1.72
N PHE A 44 -3.54 -10.89 0.56
CA PHE A 44 -4.55 -9.85 0.38
C PHE A 44 -5.47 -10.15 -0.80
N THR A 45 -6.73 -9.74 -0.65
CA THR A 45 -7.68 -9.67 -1.75
C THR A 45 -8.47 -8.37 -1.69
N TYR A 46 -8.69 -7.79 -2.86
CA TYR A 46 -9.46 -6.59 -3.11
C TYR A 46 -9.68 -6.51 -4.63
N PRO A 47 -10.48 -5.58 -5.17
CA PRO A 47 -10.78 -5.58 -6.59
C PRO A 47 -9.55 -5.48 -7.50
N THR A 48 -9.41 -6.41 -8.45
CA THR A 48 -8.25 -6.48 -9.37
C THR A 48 -8.00 -5.18 -10.13
N SER A 49 -9.05 -4.45 -10.48
CA SER A 49 -8.96 -3.15 -11.15
C SER A 49 -8.27 -2.05 -10.32
N TRP A 50 -8.03 -2.28 -9.03
CA TRP A 50 -7.32 -1.35 -8.15
C TRP A 50 -5.79 -1.51 -8.20
N ARG A 51 -5.29 -2.60 -8.81
CA ARG A 51 -3.86 -2.87 -9.03
C ARG A 51 -3.37 -2.53 -10.44
N THR A 52 -4.28 -2.30 -11.37
CA THR A 52 -3.94 -2.10 -12.79
C THR A 52 -4.09 -0.66 -13.22
N LEU A 53 -3.28 -0.23 -14.19
CA LEU A 53 -3.43 1.07 -14.85
C LEU A 53 -4.50 1.03 -15.96
N ASN A 54 -4.82 -0.15 -16.48
CA ASN A 54 -5.79 -0.29 -17.56
C ASN A 54 -7.19 0.24 -17.17
N THR A 55 -7.72 1.17 -17.96
CA THR A 55 -9.01 1.85 -17.75
C THR A 55 -10.22 1.10 -18.30
N GLY A 56 -10.04 -0.09 -18.88
CA GLY A 56 -11.14 -0.96 -19.28
C GLY A 56 -11.58 -0.80 -20.73
N GLY A 57 -10.63 -0.81 -21.68
CA GLY A 57 -10.93 -0.99 -23.10
C GLY A 57 -11.59 -2.34 -23.42
N GLN A 58 -11.99 -2.54 -24.68
CA GLN A 58 -12.73 -3.74 -25.16
C GLN A 58 -12.00 -5.09 -24.91
N PHE A 59 -10.72 -5.06 -24.56
CA PHE A 59 -9.93 -6.22 -24.14
C PHE A 59 -9.22 -5.88 -22.82
N GLN A 60 -9.88 -6.17 -21.70
CA GLN A 60 -9.28 -6.06 -20.37
C GLN A 60 -8.17 -7.11 -20.22
N SER A 61 -6.93 -6.69 -20.41
CA SER A 61 -5.76 -7.45 -19.96
C SER A 61 -5.37 -6.92 -18.58
N TYR A 62 -5.55 -7.73 -17.55
CA TYR A 62 -5.03 -7.48 -16.19
C TYR A 62 -3.62 -8.08 -16.01
N SER A 63 -2.81 -8.07 -17.08
CA SER A 63 -1.50 -8.73 -17.12
C SER A 63 -0.48 -8.06 -16.21
N GLN A 64 -0.55 -6.73 -16.08
CA GLN A 64 0.35 -5.95 -15.25
C GLN A 64 -0.38 -5.39 -14.03
N GLN A 65 0.13 -5.71 -12.84
CA GLN A 65 -0.41 -5.30 -11.55
C GLN A 65 0.71 -4.68 -10.73
N TYR A 66 0.42 -3.54 -10.10
CA TYR A 66 1.41 -2.73 -9.40
C TYR A 66 0.99 -2.48 -7.96
N ASP A 67 1.94 -2.58 -7.03
CA ASP A 67 1.78 -2.15 -5.64
C ASP A 67 3.09 -1.71 -4.99
N TYR A 68 3.00 -1.15 -3.78
CA TYR A 68 4.14 -0.69 -2.98
C TYR A 68 4.98 -1.82 -2.38
N LEU A 69 4.34 -2.96 -2.10
CA LEU A 69 4.88 -4.01 -1.25
C LEU A 69 4.72 -5.36 -1.94
N GLU A 70 5.65 -6.25 -1.63
CA GLU A 70 5.58 -7.65 -2.01
C GLU A 70 4.69 -8.40 -1.02
N TYR A 71 3.54 -8.85 -1.50
CA TYR A 71 2.60 -9.70 -0.76
C TYR A 71 1.86 -10.58 -1.77
N GLU A 72 1.27 -11.67 -1.29
CA GLU A 72 0.46 -12.55 -2.12
C GLU A 72 -0.90 -11.90 -2.39
N TYR A 73 -1.18 -11.57 -3.64
CA TYR A 73 -2.49 -11.10 -4.05
C TYR A 73 -3.31 -12.24 -4.63
N LYS A 74 -4.53 -12.41 -4.11
CA LYS A 74 -5.49 -13.39 -4.61
C LYS A 74 -6.74 -12.74 -5.16
N VAL A 75 -7.21 -13.22 -6.30
CA VAL A 75 -8.51 -12.82 -6.85
C VAL A 75 -9.60 -13.54 -6.06
N LEU A 76 -10.60 -12.81 -5.56
CA LEU A 76 -11.65 -13.37 -4.70
C LEU A 76 -12.27 -14.68 -5.24
N GLY A 77 -12.59 -14.72 -6.54
CA GLY A 77 -13.17 -15.92 -7.16
C GLY A 77 -12.24 -17.14 -7.25
N GLN A 78 -10.92 -16.96 -7.11
CA GLN A 78 -9.95 -18.06 -7.03
C GLN A 78 -9.84 -18.61 -5.61
N ILE A 79 -10.06 -17.77 -4.60
CA ILE A 79 -10.02 -18.15 -3.17
C ILE A 79 -11.16 -19.12 -2.84
N GLU A 80 -12.29 -19.00 -3.55
CA GLU A 80 -13.45 -19.90 -3.40
C GLU A 80 -13.15 -21.36 -3.77
N GLU A 81 -12.20 -21.60 -4.68
CA GLU A 81 -11.86 -22.94 -5.17
C GLU A 81 -10.66 -23.57 -4.44
N GLU A 82 -9.88 -22.79 -3.69
CA GLU A 82 -8.67 -23.24 -2.99
C GLU A 82 -8.92 -23.56 -1.50
N ALA A 83 -8.36 -24.68 -1.04
CA ALA A 83 -8.17 -24.95 0.39
C ALA A 83 -7.02 -24.07 0.92
N PHE A 84 -7.30 -22.78 1.09
CA PHE A 84 -6.42 -21.83 1.77
C PHE A 84 -6.42 -22.02 3.29
N ASP A 85 -5.21 -22.14 3.85
CA ASP A 85 -4.90 -22.38 5.26
C ASP A 85 -3.97 -21.25 5.80
N ASP A 86 -4.09 -20.02 5.28
CA ASP A 86 -3.35 -18.85 5.76
C ASP A 86 -4.29 -17.68 6.12
N ASP A 87 -3.79 -16.72 6.90
CA ASP A 87 -4.49 -15.47 7.20
C ASP A 87 -4.82 -14.69 5.91
N LEU A 88 -6.01 -14.10 5.83
CA LEU A 88 -6.46 -13.36 4.66
C LEU A 88 -6.94 -11.96 5.03
N VAL A 89 -6.43 -10.96 4.31
CA VAL A 89 -6.93 -9.60 4.38
C VAL A 89 -7.84 -9.33 3.19
N VAL A 90 -9.06 -8.89 3.47
CA VAL A 90 -10.01 -8.41 2.46
C VAL A 90 -10.18 -6.91 2.60
N ILE A 91 -9.85 -6.15 1.55
CA ILE A 91 -10.19 -4.73 1.47
C ILE A 91 -11.35 -4.57 0.50
N SER A 92 -12.51 -4.17 1.03
CA SER A 92 -13.74 -3.99 0.25
C SER A 92 -14.49 -2.75 0.73
N ASN A 93 -15.54 -2.37 0.03
CA ASN A 93 -16.41 -1.28 0.43
C ASN A 93 -17.88 -1.65 0.26
N GLU A 94 -18.78 -0.83 0.81
CA GLU A 94 -20.23 -1.07 0.71
C GLU A 94 -20.67 -1.22 -0.76
N TYR A 95 -20.12 -0.42 -1.67
CA TYR A 95 -20.44 -0.50 -3.10
C TYR A 95 -20.07 -1.84 -3.73
N TYR A 96 -18.86 -2.34 -3.50
CA TYR A 96 -18.42 -3.62 -4.09
C TYR A 96 -19.27 -4.77 -3.59
N GLU A 97 -19.63 -4.75 -2.31
CA GLU A 97 -20.46 -5.76 -1.67
C GLU A 97 -21.93 -5.72 -2.16
N SER A 98 -22.49 -4.52 -2.40
CA SER A 98 -23.88 -4.37 -2.83
C SER A 98 -24.06 -4.50 -4.34
N GLU A 99 -23.16 -3.93 -5.14
CA GLU A 99 -23.35 -3.72 -6.59
C GLU A 99 -22.63 -4.73 -7.49
N THR A 100 -21.75 -5.59 -6.95
CA THR A 100 -21.01 -6.58 -7.75
C THR A 100 -21.39 -8.01 -7.41
N GLN A 101 -21.01 -9.00 -8.23
CA GLN A 101 -21.24 -10.40 -7.87
C GLN A 101 -20.32 -10.88 -6.74
N TYR A 102 -19.27 -10.12 -6.43
CA TYR A 102 -18.26 -10.44 -5.43
C TYR A 102 -18.78 -10.06 -4.04
N SER A 103 -18.72 -11.01 -3.11
CA SER A 103 -19.16 -10.81 -1.72
C SER A 103 -18.22 -11.53 -0.78
N VAL A 104 -17.94 -10.92 0.37
CA VAL A 104 -17.07 -11.51 1.40
C VAL A 104 -17.80 -12.50 2.32
N ASP A 105 -19.12 -12.66 2.18
CA ASP A 105 -19.96 -13.47 3.09
C ASP A 105 -19.50 -14.94 3.20
N HIS A 106 -19.08 -15.53 2.08
CA HIS A 106 -18.57 -16.90 2.07
C HIS A 106 -17.23 -17.03 2.83
N LEU A 107 -16.36 -16.02 2.74
CA LEU A 107 -15.10 -15.97 3.50
C LEU A 107 -15.39 -15.84 4.99
N VAL A 108 -16.31 -14.94 5.37
CA VAL A 108 -16.71 -14.77 6.78
C VAL A 108 -17.20 -16.10 7.36
N SER A 109 -18.05 -16.81 6.63
CA SER A 109 -18.55 -18.12 7.05
C SER A 109 -17.44 -19.15 7.21
N ARG A 110 -16.49 -19.21 6.26
CA ARG A 110 -15.34 -20.12 6.28
C ARG A 110 -14.41 -19.85 7.46
N TYR A 111 -13.96 -18.61 7.62
CA TYR A 111 -12.97 -18.23 8.63
C TYR A 111 -13.53 -18.22 10.06
N SER A 112 -14.86 -18.16 10.22
CA SER A 112 -15.48 -18.39 11.55
C SER A 112 -15.29 -19.81 12.10
N SER A 113 -14.79 -20.74 11.29
CA SER A 113 -14.69 -22.17 11.62
C SER A 113 -13.27 -22.75 11.52
N VAL A 114 -12.27 -21.93 11.22
CA VAL A 114 -10.86 -22.33 11.07
C VAL A 114 -9.95 -21.45 11.95
N PRO A 115 -8.73 -21.89 12.29
CA PRO A 115 -7.84 -21.13 13.20
C PRO A 115 -7.17 -19.90 12.56
N GLU A 116 -7.20 -19.76 11.24
CA GLU A 116 -6.67 -18.62 10.51
C GLU A 116 -7.55 -17.37 10.66
N THR A 117 -6.93 -16.19 10.54
CA THR A 117 -7.59 -14.90 10.70
C THR A 117 -8.11 -14.36 9.37
N LEU A 118 -9.39 -13.99 9.32
CA LEU A 118 -9.93 -13.11 8.28
C LEU A 118 -9.98 -11.67 8.78
N LEU A 119 -9.14 -10.81 8.21
CA LEU A 119 -9.21 -9.37 8.47
C LEU A 119 -9.98 -8.66 7.36
N ILE A 120 -11.07 -8.00 7.70
CA ILE A 120 -11.84 -7.17 6.76
C ILE A 120 -11.57 -5.69 7.04
N VAL A 121 -11.12 -4.97 6.01
CA VAL A 121 -11.02 -3.51 5.99
C VAL A 121 -12.13 -2.97 5.09
N THR A 122 -12.91 -2.04 5.64
CA THR A 122 -14.06 -1.45 4.95
C THR A 122 -14.13 0.06 5.13
N ASP A 123 -14.81 0.75 4.23
CA ASP A 123 -15.08 2.19 4.25
C ASP A 123 -16.12 2.62 5.30
N SER A 124 -16.80 1.67 5.94
CA SER A 124 -17.94 1.98 6.79
C SER A 124 -18.02 1.05 7.99
N LYS A 125 -18.19 1.65 9.18
CA LYS A 125 -18.56 0.89 10.38
C LYS A 125 -19.86 0.10 10.20
N ARG A 126 -20.75 0.50 9.28
CA ARG A 126 -22.04 -0.15 9.03
C ARG A 126 -21.99 -1.24 7.97
N PHE A 127 -20.80 -1.55 7.45
CA PHE A 127 -20.59 -2.59 6.47
C PHE A 127 -21.29 -3.89 6.87
N THR A 128 -22.13 -4.36 5.96
CA THR A 128 -22.94 -5.58 6.12
C THR A 128 -22.69 -6.44 4.89
N PRO A 129 -22.01 -7.59 5.02
CA PRO A 129 -21.85 -8.52 3.92
C PRO A 129 -23.20 -8.88 3.29
N ARG A 130 -23.21 -9.21 1.99
CA ARG A 130 -24.42 -9.59 1.27
C ARG A 130 -25.05 -10.82 1.95
N GLY A 131 -26.32 -10.69 2.33
CA GLY A 131 -27.05 -11.72 3.06
C GLY A 131 -26.99 -11.57 4.59
N GLY A 132 -26.10 -10.72 5.11
CA GLY A 132 -26.04 -10.34 6.52
C GLY A 132 -27.28 -9.58 6.97
N GLN A 133 -27.74 -9.86 8.19
CA GLN A 133 -28.90 -9.19 8.80
C GLN A 133 -28.53 -7.94 9.61
N ARG A 134 -27.24 -7.80 9.94
CA ARG A 134 -26.70 -6.72 10.77
C ARG A 134 -25.25 -6.42 10.35
N PRO A 135 -24.72 -5.23 10.69
CA PRO A 135 -23.32 -4.90 10.43
C PRO A 135 -22.36 -5.91 11.04
N LEU A 136 -21.27 -6.19 10.33
CA LEU A 136 -20.32 -7.24 10.68
C LEU A 136 -19.73 -7.08 12.09
N TYR A 137 -19.47 -5.84 12.53
CA TYR A 137 -18.95 -5.57 13.87
C TYR A 137 -19.90 -5.97 15.02
N GLN A 138 -21.18 -6.27 14.73
CA GLN A 138 -22.17 -6.72 15.71
C GLN A 138 -22.26 -8.25 15.80
N GLU A 139 -21.60 -8.97 14.91
CA GLU A 139 -21.54 -10.43 14.97
C GLU A 139 -20.70 -10.89 16.17
N GLN A 140 -21.15 -11.95 16.85
CA GLN A 140 -20.55 -12.38 18.12
C GLN A 140 -19.16 -13.01 17.94
N PHE A 141 -18.87 -13.54 16.75
CA PHE A 141 -17.60 -14.15 16.38
C PHE A 141 -16.63 -13.14 15.74
N VAL A 142 -17.02 -11.87 15.60
CA VAL A 142 -16.20 -10.83 14.97
C VAL A 142 -15.58 -9.93 16.03
N GLU A 143 -14.26 -9.78 15.96
CA GLU A 143 -13.53 -8.81 16.75
C GLU A 143 -13.61 -7.41 16.10
N ALA A 144 -14.32 -6.50 16.75
CA ALA A 144 -14.40 -5.10 16.34
C ALA A 144 -13.11 -4.35 16.75
N VAL A 145 -12.12 -4.31 15.87
CA VAL A 145 -10.80 -3.70 16.14
C VAL A 145 -10.94 -2.18 16.33
N GLY A 146 -11.76 -1.53 15.50
CA GLY A 146 -12.05 -0.10 15.54
C GLY A 146 -11.75 0.58 14.21
N SER A 147 -11.44 1.88 14.24
CA SER A 147 -11.10 2.64 13.05
C SER A 147 -9.66 2.41 12.60
N TYR A 148 -9.37 2.59 11.30
CA TYR A 148 -8.00 2.58 10.78
C TYR A 148 -7.11 3.62 11.48
N GLN A 149 -7.66 4.78 11.85
CA GLN A 149 -6.96 5.78 12.69
C GLN A 149 -6.37 5.19 13.97
N ARG A 150 -7.07 4.27 14.63
CA ARG A 150 -6.55 3.63 15.84
C ARG A 150 -5.35 2.74 15.54
N LEU A 151 -5.32 2.08 14.39
CA LEU A 151 -4.18 1.30 13.95
C LEU A 151 -3.00 2.21 13.60
N TYR A 152 -3.26 3.27 12.82
CA TYR A 152 -2.27 4.29 12.45
C TYR A 152 -1.60 4.91 13.68
N ASN A 153 -2.37 5.37 14.68
CA ASN A 153 -1.82 5.92 15.93
C ASN A 153 -0.97 4.90 16.70
N GLY A 154 -1.28 3.61 16.58
CA GLY A 154 -0.48 2.53 17.16
C GLY A 154 0.89 2.45 16.50
N PHE A 155 0.96 2.57 15.17
CA PHE A 155 2.22 2.65 14.46
C PHE A 155 2.97 3.96 14.75
N GLU A 156 2.30 5.10 14.81
CA GLU A 156 2.90 6.39 15.17
C GLU A 156 3.69 6.27 16.49
N SER A 157 3.07 5.69 17.51
CA SER A 157 3.74 5.42 18.80
C SER A 157 4.96 4.50 18.66
N ILE A 158 4.91 3.49 17.80
CA ILE A 158 6.06 2.58 17.56
C ILE A 158 7.21 3.32 16.86
N TYR A 159 6.89 4.16 15.89
CA TYR A 159 7.86 4.97 15.17
C TYR A 159 8.54 5.98 16.11
N GLU A 160 7.75 6.73 16.88
CA GLU A 160 8.26 7.70 17.86
C GLU A 160 9.23 7.04 18.85
N ASN A 161 8.88 5.87 19.36
CA ASN A 161 9.74 5.11 20.29
C ASN A 161 11.03 4.60 19.63
N ALA A 162 11.02 4.39 18.31
CA ALA A 162 12.19 4.03 17.54
C ALA A 162 13.00 5.24 17.08
N GLY A 163 12.65 6.47 17.50
CA GLY A 163 13.36 7.69 17.09
C GLY A 163 12.99 8.19 15.69
N TRP A 164 11.94 7.63 15.09
CA TRP A 164 11.39 8.05 13.80
C TRP A 164 10.04 8.73 14.00
N GLY A 165 9.57 9.46 12.99
CA GLY A 165 8.26 10.10 13.03
C GLY A 165 7.42 9.77 11.80
N PHE A 166 6.22 10.33 11.77
CA PHE A 166 5.37 10.40 10.60
C PHE A 166 5.42 11.83 10.05
N PRO A 167 6.33 12.12 9.11
CA PRO A 167 6.59 13.50 8.70
C PRO A 167 5.51 14.08 7.77
N LEU A 168 4.72 13.24 7.09
CA LEU A 168 3.74 13.70 6.11
C LEU A 168 2.41 14.10 6.77
N LEU A 169 1.95 15.32 6.53
CA LEU A 169 0.77 15.88 7.20
C LEU A 169 -0.55 15.46 6.55
N ASP A 170 -0.50 14.92 5.34
CA ASP A 170 -1.64 14.75 4.43
C ASP A 170 -1.91 13.28 4.05
N THR A 171 -1.27 12.32 4.72
CA THR A 171 -1.51 10.90 4.47
C THR A 171 -1.34 10.03 5.71
N MET A 172 -2.15 8.99 5.81
CA MET A 172 -2.01 7.90 6.78
C MET A 172 -1.33 6.66 6.19
N ASN A 173 -0.77 6.78 4.98
CA ASN A 173 -0.03 5.71 4.34
C ASN A 173 1.40 5.62 4.91
N ILE A 174 1.64 4.63 5.77
CA ILE A 174 2.93 4.48 6.46
C ILE A 174 4.11 4.16 5.53
N PHE A 175 3.87 3.63 4.33
CA PHE A 175 4.94 3.44 3.34
C PHE A 175 5.44 4.78 2.79
N LEU A 176 4.56 5.76 2.63
CA LEU A 176 4.96 7.10 2.19
C LEU A 176 5.75 7.84 3.28
N HIS A 177 5.33 7.69 4.54
CA HIS A 177 6.10 8.15 5.70
C HIS A 177 7.50 7.55 5.73
N ASP A 178 7.62 6.24 5.46
CA ASP A 178 8.90 5.56 5.36
C ASP A 178 9.80 6.16 4.28
N ASN A 179 9.26 6.45 3.09
CA ASN A 179 10.02 7.08 2.02
C ASN A 179 10.47 8.51 2.38
N ALA A 180 9.61 9.30 3.02
CA ALA A 180 9.96 10.64 3.49
C ALA A 180 11.05 10.62 4.58
N ASN A 181 10.97 9.67 5.51
CA ASN A 181 12.01 9.47 6.54
C ASN A 181 13.36 9.07 5.92
N ILE A 182 13.36 8.14 4.96
CA ILE A 182 14.59 7.72 4.26
C ILE A 182 15.19 8.89 3.48
N TYR A 183 14.36 9.67 2.79
CA TYR A 183 14.81 10.86 2.08
C TYR A 183 15.47 11.86 3.04
N ALA A 184 14.80 12.18 4.15
CA ALA A 184 15.30 13.11 5.16
C ALA A 184 16.58 12.60 5.83
N PHE A 185 16.67 11.30 6.07
CA PHE A 185 17.87 10.68 6.63
C PHE A 185 19.08 10.80 5.69
N VAL A 186 18.90 10.51 4.40
CA VAL A 186 20.00 10.54 3.41
C VAL A 186 20.42 11.97 3.06
N THR A 187 19.47 12.91 2.97
CA THR A 187 19.72 14.26 2.44
C THR A 187 19.83 15.34 3.51
N GLY A 188 19.33 15.08 4.72
CA GLY A 188 19.11 16.08 5.76
C GLY A 188 17.96 17.05 5.49
N GLN A 189 17.17 16.83 4.43
CA GLN A 189 16.05 17.71 4.03
C GLN A 189 14.71 17.08 4.41
N SER A 190 13.88 17.81 5.15
CA SER A 190 12.54 17.36 5.54
C SER A 190 11.54 17.48 4.39
N ILE A 191 10.58 16.57 4.36
CA ILE A 191 9.42 16.54 3.46
C ILE A 191 8.18 16.44 4.34
N GLU A 192 7.23 17.35 4.18
CA GLU A 192 6.04 17.45 5.05
C GLU A 192 4.75 17.07 4.32
N THR A 193 4.79 16.94 2.99
CA THR A 193 3.60 16.59 2.19
C THR A 193 3.91 15.48 1.18
N THR A 194 2.88 14.73 0.81
CA THR A 194 3.01 13.73 -0.25
C THR A 194 3.34 14.37 -1.60
N GLU A 195 2.88 15.58 -1.90
CA GLU A 195 3.25 16.29 -3.14
C GLU A 195 4.78 16.54 -3.21
N GLU A 196 5.37 17.05 -2.12
CA GLU A 196 6.82 17.25 -2.01
C GLU A 196 7.61 15.93 -2.15
N LEU A 197 7.10 14.82 -1.59
CA LEU A 197 7.71 13.50 -1.73
C LEU A 197 7.78 13.07 -3.21
N PHE A 198 6.70 13.32 -3.95
CA PHE A 198 6.61 12.93 -5.36
C PHE A 198 7.39 13.88 -6.28
N ASP A 199 7.58 15.14 -5.89
CA ASP A 199 8.42 16.09 -6.62
C ASP A 199 9.90 15.69 -6.59
N VAL A 200 10.39 15.17 -5.46
CA VAL A 200 11.79 14.72 -5.33
C VAL A 200 12.02 13.30 -5.84
N LEU A 201 10.95 12.53 -6.05
CA LEU A 201 11.01 11.10 -6.34
C LEU A 201 11.81 10.77 -7.61
N PRO A 202 11.65 11.46 -8.76
CA PRO A 202 12.47 11.23 -9.96
C PRO A 202 13.98 11.33 -9.69
N ASP A 203 14.33 12.14 -8.71
CA ASP A 203 15.68 12.47 -8.31
C ASP A 203 16.21 11.61 -7.16
N ALA A 204 15.42 10.71 -6.60
CA ALA A 204 15.77 9.93 -5.42
C ALA A 204 15.68 8.42 -5.67
N PRO A 205 16.54 7.85 -6.56
CA PRO A 205 16.46 6.46 -6.98
C PRO A 205 16.77 5.41 -5.90
N TYR A 206 17.19 5.85 -4.72
CA TYR A 206 17.40 5.00 -3.54
C TYR A 206 16.13 4.83 -2.70
N LEU A 207 15.05 5.56 -3.00
CA LEU A 207 13.80 5.44 -2.26
C LEU A 207 13.04 4.18 -2.70
N PRO A 208 12.47 3.40 -1.76
CA PRO A 208 11.64 2.23 -2.08
C PRO A 208 10.51 2.55 -3.08
N LEU A 209 9.89 3.72 -2.98
CA LEU A 209 8.81 4.13 -3.88
C LEU A 209 9.30 4.27 -5.33
N TYR A 210 10.58 4.53 -5.56
CA TYR A 210 11.14 4.67 -6.91
C TYR A 210 11.03 3.37 -7.71
N SER A 211 11.24 2.21 -7.07
CA SER A 211 11.17 0.91 -7.75
C SER A 211 9.76 0.62 -8.28
N VAL A 212 8.73 1.05 -7.56
CA VAL A 212 7.32 0.91 -7.96
C VAL A 212 7.08 1.66 -9.27
N PHE A 213 7.60 2.88 -9.40
CA PHE A 213 7.53 3.63 -10.66
C PHE A 213 8.44 3.07 -11.74
N GLY A 214 9.56 2.44 -11.36
CA GLY A 214 10.37 1.66 -12.29
C GLY A 214 9.63 0.48 -12.91
N GLN A 215 8.75 -0.18 -12.15
CA GLN A 215 7.86 -1.22 -12.69
C GLN A 215 6.75 -0.62 -13.57
N ILE A 216 6.17 0.50 -13.16
CA ILE A 216 5.08 1.17 -13.92
C ILE A 216 5.56 1.71 -15.27
N PHE A 217 6.70 2.39 -15.30
CA PHE A 217 7.24 3.01 -16.52
C PHE A 217 8.24 2.10 -17.27
N GLY A 218 8.63 0.97 -16.67
CA GLY A 218 9.56 0.01 -17.26
C GLY A 218 8.99 -0.63 -18.52
N ARG A 219 9.85 -0.90 -19.50
CA ARG A 219 9.44 -1.67 -20.69
C ARG A 219 9.27 -3.15 -20.33
N GLU A 220 8.25 -3.79 -20.87
CA GLU A 220 7.92 -5.20 -20.57
C GLU A 220 9.06 -6.19 -20.91
N ASP A 221 9.77 -5.96 -22.01
CA ASP A 221 10.74 -6.92 -22.56
C ASP A 221 12.14 -6.33 -22.80
N GLU A 222 12.40 -5.09 -22.35
CA GLU A 222 13.65 -4.37 -22.61
C GLU A 222 14.10 -3.53 -21.42
N PHE A 223 15.39 -3.18 -21.37
CA PHE A 223 15.88 -2.17 -20.44
C PHE A 223 15.41 -0.76 -20.86
N GLY A 224 15.14 0.08 -19.85
CA GLY A 224 14.72 1.46 -20.04
C GLY A 224 13.26 1.69 -19.65
N THR A 225 12.89 2.97 -19.62
CA THR A 225 11.53 3.41 -19.34
C THR A 225 10.87 4.01 -20.58
N VAL A 226 9.55 4.11 -20.54
CA VAL A 226 8.75 4.75 -21.58
C VAL A 226 7.61 5.54 -20.94
N PRO A 227 7.29 6.74 -21.43
CA PRO A 227 6.10 7.45 -20.99
C PRO A 227 4.84 6.61 -21.25
N LEU A 228 3.92 6.65 -20.29
CA LEU A 228 2.59 6.08 -20.37
C LEU A 228 1.74 6.79 -21.42
N SER A 229 0.81 6.02 -22.01
CA SER A 229 -0.25 6.54 -22.87
C SER A 229 -1.23 7.43 -22.07
N GLU A 230 -2.07 8.22 -22.74
CA GLU A 230 -3.06 9.05 -22.05
C GLU A 230 -4.01 8.22 -21.17
N ASP A 231 -4.45 7.05 -21.65
CA ASP A 231 -5.30 6.13 -20.91
C ASP A 231 -4.58 5.56 -19.67
N ASP A 232 -3.29 5.23 -19.79
CA ASP A 232 -2.51 4.70 -18.67
C ASP A 232 -2.15 5.78 -17.65
N VAL A 233 -2.03 7.06 -18.05
CA VAL A 233 -1.90 8.19 -17.12
C VAL A 233 -3.19 8.36 -16.31
N GLU A 234 -4.37 8.22 -16.93
CA GLU A 234 -5.64 8.19 -16.17
C GLU A 234 -5.70 6.96 -15.23
N GLY A 235 -5.16 5.83 -15.69
CA GLY A 235 -4.90 4.65 -14.86
C GLY A 235 -4.09 4.96 -13.61
N LEU A 236 -2.97 5.66 -13.81
CA LEU A 236 -2.06 6.06 -12.75
C LEU A 236 -2.69 7.05 -11.78
N GLU A 237 -3.47 8.03 -12.27
CA GLU A 237 -4.29 8.92 -11.43
C GLU A 237 -5.15 8.09 -10.46
N ARG A 238 -5.90 7.11 -10.98
CA ARG A 238 -6.77 6.26 -10.17
C ARG A 238 -5.97 5.35 -9.22
N TRP A 239 -4.83 4.84 -9.65
CA TRP A 239 -3.96 4.02 -8.81
C TRP A 239 -3.42 4.80 -7.61
N LEU A 240 -2.98 6.04 -7.82
CA LEU A 240 -2.50 6.97 -6.80
C LEU A 240 -3.62 7.36 -5.82
N ARG A 241 -4.80 7.72 -6.34
CA ARG A 241 -5.95 8.08 -5.50
C ARG A 241 -6.40 6.97 -4.57
N ARG A 242 -6.10 5.71 -4.84
CA ARG A 242 -6.46 4.63 -3.88
C ARG A 242 -5.54 4.56 -2.68
N ARG A 243 -4.36 5.19 -2.76
CA ARG A 243 -3.24 4.91 -1.88
C ARG A 243 -2.64 6.13 -1.18
N VAL A 244 -2.69 7.31 -1.79
CA VAL A 244 -1.97 8.50 -1.31
C VAL A 244 -2.84 9.48 -0.52
N GLU A 245 -4.17 9.45 -0.71
CA GLU A 245 -5.15 10.40 -0.13
C GLU A 245 -5.41 11.67 -0.93
N TRP A 246 -5.00 11.68 -2.20
CA TRP A 246 -5.26 12.82 -3.06
C TRP A 246 -6.68 12.88 -3.60
N ASP A 247 -7.11 14.13 -3.80
CA ASP A 247 -8.23 14.43 -4.68
C ASP A 247 -7.88 14.11 -6.15
N ARG A 248 -8.88 14.24 -7.01
CA ARG A 248 -8.72 13.95 -8.43
C ARG A 248 -7.68 14.85 -9.12
N LYS A 249 -7.66 16.13 -8.76
CA LYS A 249 -6.84 17.13 -9.42
C LYS A 249 -5.37 16.91 -9.08
N THR A 250 -5.04 16.81 -7.80
CA THR A 250 -3.66 16.57 -7.35
C THR A 250 -3.13 15.27 -7.93
N ALA A 251 -3.89 14.17 -7.85
CA ALA A 251 -3.44 12.89 -8.41
C ALA A 251 -3.19 12.96 -9.93
N ARG A 252 -4.02 13.70 -10.68
CA ARG A 252 -3.82 13.91 -12.11
C ARG A 252 -2.58 14.74 -12.41
N ASP A 253 -2.40 15.85 -11.68
CA ASP A 253 -1.27 16.76 -11.88
C ASP A 253 0.06 16.03 -11.59
N ILE A 254 0.11 15.21 -10.52
CA ILE A 254 1.28 14.38 -10.20
C ILE A 254 1.49 13.27 -11.24
N ALA A 255 0.45 12.53 -11.64
CA ALA A 255 0.58 11.48 -12.67
C ALA A 255 1.15 12.05 -13.99
N GLN A 256 0.69 13.24 -14.38
CA GLN A 256 1.21 13.94 -15.56
C GLN A 256 2.64 14.43 -15.37
N SER A 257 3.01 14.91 -14.18
CA SER A 257 4.36 15.34 -13.85
C SER A 257 5.35 14.19 -13.94
N LEU A 258 5.05 13.05 -13.31
CA LEU A 258 5.88 11.85 -13.36
C LEU A 258 6.03 11.34 -14.80
N ASN A 259 4.94 11.29 -15.57
CA ASN A 259 4.98 10.86 -16.97
C ASN A 259 5.85 11.79 -17.84
N ARG A 260 5.80 13.10 -17.57
CA ARG A 260 6.65 14.08 -18.25
C ARG A 260 8.12 13.89 -17.90
N ALA A 261 8.44 13.65 -16.62
CA ALA A 261 9.82 13.40 -16.19
C ALA A 261 10.44 12.21 -16.92
N VAL A 262 9.68 11.12 -17.14
CA VAL A 262 10.12 9.98 -17.96
C VAL A 262 10.31 10.36 -19.44
N GLY A 263 9.44 11.22 -19.98
CA GLY A 263 9.52 11.66 -21.38
C GLY A 263 10.67 12.62 -21.66
N GLU A 264 11.02 13.47 -20.71
CA GLU A 264 12.12 14.43 -20.81
C GLU A 264 13.47 13.78 -20.50
N GLU A 265 13.51 12.91 -19.48
CA GLU A 265 14.70 12.22 -19.02
C GLU A 265 14.50 10.71 -19.12
N GLY A 266 14.87 10.11 -20.26
CA GLY A 266 14.70 8.67 -20.52
C GLY A 266 15.53 7.72 -19.64
N LYS A 267 16.08 8.21 -18.51
CA LYS A 267 16.73 7.43 -17.44
C LYS A 267 15.92 7.47 -16.14
N THR A 268 14.94 8.36 -16.03
CA THR A 268 14.04 8.46 -14.90
C THR A 268 13.24 7.17 -14.77
N PHE A 269 13.23 6.62 -13.57
CA PHE A 269 12.69 5.31 -13.23
C PHE A 269 13.32 4.10 -13.95
N ASP A 270 14.43 4.26 -14.68
CA ASP A 270 15.12 3.14 -15.34
C ASP A 270 15.94 2.31 -14.33
N PRO A 271 15.56 1.05 -14.05
CA PRO A 271 16.28 0.21 -13.09
C PRO A 271 17.75 0.02 -13.45
N SER A 272 18.11 0.02 -14.74
CA SER A 272 19.48 -0.17 -15.20
C SER A 272 20.41 1.00 -14.87
N TYR A 273 19.84 2.19 -14.61
CA TYR A 273 20.58 3.38 -14.23
C TYR A 273 20.78 3.50 -12.70
N VAL A 274 19.88 2.89 -11.92
CA VAL A 274 19.87 3.02 -10.46
C VAL A 274 21.21 2.59 -9.82
N PRO A 275 21.81 1.42 -10.12
CA PRO A 275 23.08 1.00 -9.51
C PRO A 275 24.26 1.94 -9.81
N ARG A 276 24.16 2.76 -10.86
CA ARG A 276 25.21 3.70 -11.29
C ARG A 276 25.01 5.11 -10.75
N SER A 277 23.88 5.37 -10.08
CA SER A 277 23.56 6.69 -9.56
C SER A 277 24.47 7.05 -8.37
N PRO A 278 25.16 8.22 -8.39
CA PRO A 278 25.92 8.70 -7.23
C PRO A 278 25.05 8.81 -5.96
N LYS A 279 23.77 9.19 -6.12
CA LYS A 279 22.82 9.32 -5.01
C LYS A 279 22.56 7.98 -4.31
N VAL A 280 22.54 6.87 -5.05
CA VAL A 280 22.42 5.51 -4.46
C VAL A 280 23.69 5.14 -3.71
N HIS A 281 24.85 5.51 -4.23
CA HIS A 281 26.11 5.28 -3.52
C HIS A 281 26.16 6.04 -2.19
N GLU A 282 25.77 7.32 -2.20
CA GLU A 282 25.67 8.15 -0.99
C GLU A 282 24.69 7.55 0.02
N ALA A 283 23.49 7.18 -0.42
CA ALA A 283 22.49 6.55 0.43
C ALA A 283 22.98 5.24 1.08
N ARG A 284 23.74 4.42 0.34
CA ARG A 284 24.40 3.22 0.87
C ARG A 284 25.49 3.50 1.90
N GLN A 285 26.18 4.65 1.81
CA GLN A 285 27.13 5.04 2.84
C GLN A 285 26.39 5.46 4.12
N GLU A 286 25.33 6.26 3.98
CA GLU A 286 24.50 6.69 5.12
C GLU A 286 23.84 5.49 5.82
N ALA A 287 23.39 4.48 5.06
CA ALA A 287 22.81 3.25 5.58
C ALA A 287 23.69 2.52 6.61
N LYS A 288 25.01 2.65 6.52
CA LYS A 288 25.95 2.02 7.46
C LYS A 288 25.86 2.59 8.88
N SER A 289 25.33 3.79 9.03
CA SER A 289 25.10 4.40 10.34
C SER A 289 23.81 3.91 11.01
N ILE A 290 22.92 3.24 10.27
CA ILE A 290 21.71 2.62 10.80
C ILE A 290 22.05 1.30 11.49
N ASN A 291 21.71 1.20 12.78
CA ASN A 291 21.83 -0.04 13.53
C ASN A 291 20.59 -0.93 13.34
N PRO A 292 20.65 -2.04 12.59
CA PRO A 292 19.49 -2.88 12.30
C PRO A 292 18.95 -3.61 13.54
N ASP A 293 19.74 -3.74 14.61
CA ASP A 293 19.33 -4.41 15.85
C ASP A 293 18.53 -3.49 16.78
N GLU A 294 18.41 -2.20 16.45
CA GLU A 294 17.73 -1.21 17.29
C GLU A 294 16.21 -1.32 17.21
N SER A 295 15.66 -1.50 16.01
CA SER A 295 14.24 -1.79 15.81
C SER A 295 13.96 -2.41 14.43
N SER A 296 12.76 -2.95 14.24
CA SER A 296 12.30 -3.43 12.93
C SER A 296 12.29 -2.34 11.86
N ILE A 297 12.09 -1.07 12.24
CA ILE A 297 12.11 0.09 11.34
C ILE A 297 13.54 0.34 10.85
N HIS A 298 14.53 0.36 11.77
CA HIS A 298 15.95 0.50 11.40
C HIS A 298 16.41 -0.64 10.49
N LYS A 299 16.02 -1.88 10.81
CA LYS A 299 16.30 -3.03 9.95
C LYS A 299 15.73 -2.85 8.55
N ARG A 300 14.47 -2.39 8.43
CA ARG A 300 13.79 -2.16 7.15
C ARG A 300 14.46 -1.05 6.34
N TYR A 301 14.74 0.10 6.95
CA TYR A 301 15.39 1.24 6.26
C TYR A 301 16.78 0.87 5.76
N ARG A 302 17.55 0.19 6.60
CA ARG A 302 18.87 -0.30 6.18
C ARG A 302 18.77 -1.29 5.03
N SER A 303 17.84 -2.24 5.11
CA SER A 303 17.62 -3.23 4.05
C SER A 303 17.32 -2.56 2.72
N TRP A 304 16.41 -1.60 2.68
CA TRP A 304 16.05 -0.88 1.46
C TRP A 304 17.20 -0.04 0.88
N LEU A 305 17.97 0.63 1.75
CA LEU A 305 19.12 1.42 1.27
C LEU A 305 20.28 0.55 0.78
N GLU A 306 20.44 -0.65 1.33
CA GLU A 306 21.47 -1.61 0.93
C GLU A 306 21.04 -2.50 -0.26
N GLU A 307 19.75 -2.50 -0.62
CA GLU A 307 19.18 -3.37 -1.66
C GLU A 307 19.91 -3.18 -3.02
N GLU A 308 20.21 -4.30 -3.67
CA GLU A 308 20.76 -4.31 -5.02
C GLU A 308 19.61 -4.36 -6.02
N PHE A 309 19.39 -3.25 -6.73
CA PHE A 309 18.48 -3.22 -7.88
C PHE A 309 19.04 -4.15 -8.96
N LEU A 310 18.34 -5.27 -9.20
CA LEU A 310 18.63 -6.25 -10.25
C LEU A 310 18.07 -5.80 -11.61
#